data_AF-A0A3S2V6P5-F1
#
_entry.id   AF-A0A3S2V6P5-F1
#
_cell.length_a   1.000
_cell.length_b   1.000
_cell.length_c   1.000
_cell.angle_alpha   90.00
_cell.angle_beta   90.00
_cell.angle_gamma   90.00
#
_symmetry.space_group_name_H-M   'P 1'
#
loop_
_entity.id
_entity.type
_entity.pdbx_description
1 polymer ?
#
loop_
_entity_poly.entity_id
_entity_poly.type
_entity_poly.pdbx_seq_one_letter_code
_entity_poly.pdbx_strand_id
1 'polypeptide(L)'
;MGGFDPVFYLDAYPDVRAHGCDPLDHYLSVGWKEGRDPSAEFSTRGYLSANPDVARAHMNPLVHFRIHGLRERRKGWQRSA
;
A
#
# COMPACT_ATOMS: atom_id res chain seq x y z
N MET A 1 -9.01 1.81 6.75
CA MET A 1 -7.71 2.17 7.36
C MET A 1 -7.24 3.49 6.76
N GLY A 2 -6.65 4.41 7.53
CA GLY A 2 -6.16 5.68 6.96
C GLY A 2 -5.05 5.44 5.92
N GLY A 3 -5.14 6.10 4.76
CA GLY A 3 -4.24 5.93 3.62
C GLY A 3 -4.60 4.76 2.67
N PHE A 4 -5.73 4.10 2.90
CA PHE A 4 -6.33 3.16 1.95
C PHE A 4 -7.61 3.77 1.37
N ASP A 5 -7.76 3.74 0.05
CA ASP A 5 -8.95 4.20 -0.67
C ASP A 5 -9.59 3.01 -1.41
N PRO A 6 -10.75 2.50 -0.95
CA PRO A 6 -11.40 1.36 -1.57
C PRO A 6 -11.92 1.65 -2.98
N VAL A 7 -12.32 2.90 -3.26
CA VAL A 7 -12.84 3.29 -4.58
C VAL A 7 -11.68 3.29 -5.58
N PHE A 8 -10.58 3.96 -5.24
CA PHE A 8 -9.35 3.92 -6.02
C PHE A 8 -8.88 2.47 -6.25
N TYR A 9 -8.83 1.67 -5.17
CA TYR A 9 -8.27 0.33 -5.23
C TYR A 9 -9.09 -0.59 -6.15
N LEU A 10 -10.41 -0.58 -6.04
CA LEU A 10 -11.27 -1.38 -6.91
C LEU A 10 -11.26 -0.89 -8.36
N ASP A 11 -10.96 0.39 -8.60
CA ASP A 11 -10.83 0.94 -9.96
C ASP A 11 -9.51 0.57 -10.61
N ALA A 12 -8.41 0.71 -9.86
CA ALA A 12 -7.07 0.35 -10.30
C ALA A 12 -6.89 -1.17 -10.47
N TYR A 13 -7.68 -1.98 -9.75
CA TYR A 13 -7.56 -3.43 -9.71
C TYR A 13 -8.89 -4.15 -10.03
N PRO A 14 -9.26 -4.24 -11.32
CA PRO A 14 -10.52 -4.86 -11.75
C PRO A 14 -10.65 -6.34 -11.39
N ASP A 15 -9.53 -7.05 -11.23
CA ASP A 15 -9.50 -8.46 -10.81
C ASP A 15 -10.02 -8.65 -9.37
N VAL A 16 -9.71 -7.70 -8.49
CA VAL A 16 -10.23 -7.65 -7.10
C VAL A 16 -11.71 -7.33 -7.11
N ARG A 17 -12.11 -6.34 -7.94
CA ARG A 17 -13.52 -5.98 -8.14
C ARG A 17 -14.33 -7.16 -8.65
N ALA A 18 -13.80 -7.92 -9.62
CA ALA A 18 -14.46 -9.08 -10.19
C ALA A 18 -14.56 -10.27 -9.20
N HIS A 19 -13.57 -10.45 -8.31
CA HIS A 19 -13.63 -11.45 -7.24
C HIS A 19 -14.67 -11.11 -6.17
N GLY A 20 -15.03 -9.83 -6.01
CA GLY A 20 -16.04 -9.39 -5.04
C GLY A 20 -15.61 -9.54 -3.57
N CYS A 21 -14.32 -9.70 -3.30
CA CYS A 21 -13.78 -9.73 -1.95
C CYS A 21 -13.66 -8.32 -1.36
N ASP A 22 -13.54 -8.22 -0.03
CA ASP A 22 -13.29 -6.94 0.61
C ASP A 22 -11.93 -6.38 0.15
N PRO A 23 -11.89 -5.16 -0.40
CA PRO A 23 -10.68 -4.62 -1.00
C PRO A 23 -9.59 -4.32 0.03
N LEU A 24 -9.95 -3.98 1.27
CA LEU A 24 -8.98 -3.75 2.34
C LEU A 24 -8.35 -5.06 2.79
N ASP A 25 -9.15 -6.11 3.00
CA ASP A 25 -8.65 -7.44 3.33
C ASP A 25 -7.76 -7.99 2.22
N HIS A 26 -8.15 -7.81 0.95
CA HIS A 26 -7.31 -8.17 -0.19
C HIS A 26 -5.97 -7.42 -0.15
N TYR A 27 -5.99 -6.10 0.08
CA TYR A 27 -4.76 -5.33 0.17
C TYR A 27 -3.86 -5.82 1.30
N LEU A 28 -4.40 -6.02 2.52
CA LEU A 28 -3.63 -6.40 3.71
C LEU A 28 -3.02 -7.81 3.60
N SER A 29 -3.70 -8.73 2.92
CA SER A 29 -3.28 -10.13 2.80
C SER A 29 -2.39 -10.39 1.58
N VAL A 30 -2.72 -9.80 0.43
CA VAL A 30 -2.13 -10.13 -0.88
C VAL A 30 -1.61 -8.89 -1.59
N GLY A 31 -2.44 -7.85 -1.74
CA GLY A 31 -2.18 -6.74 -2.66
C GLY A 31 -0.85 -6.02 -2.46
N TRP A 32 -0.46 -5.77 -1.20
CA TRP A 32 0.82 -5.11 -0.93
C TRP A 32 2.04 -5.95 -1.34
N LYS A 33 1.93 -7.29 -1.30
CA LYS A 33 3.01 -8.21 -1.71
C LYS A 33 3.20 -8.23 -3.22
N GLU A 34 2.11 -8.00 -3.96
CA GLU A 34 2.12 -7.84 -5.42
C GLU A 34 2.60 -6.42 -5.83
N GLY A 35 2.81 -5.55 -4.84
CA GLY A 35 3.22 -4.16 -5.05
C GLY A 35 2.07 -3.26 -5.50
N ARG A 36 0.82 -3.61 -5.19
CA ARG A 36 -0.36 -2.78 -5.49
C ARG A 36 -0.41 -1.56 -4.59
N ASP A 37 -0.84 -0.44 -5.13
CA ASP A 37 -0.96 0.84 -4.44
C ASP A 37 -2.33 0.94 -3.74
N PRO A 38 -2.39 1.24 -2.44
CA PRO A 38 -3.63 1.27 -1.67
C PRO A 38 -4.48 2.53 -1.91
N SER A 39 -3.89 3.58 -2.48
CA SER A 39 -4.56 4.85 -2.78
C SER A 39 -3.86 5.59 -3.92
N ALA A 40 -4.44 6.71 -4.35
CA ALA A 40 -3.85 7.58 -5.35
C ALA A 40 -2.55 8.27 -4.87
N GLU A 41 -2.37 8.42 -3.56
CA GLU A 41 -1.27 9.16 -2.94
C GLU A 41 -0.13 8.26 -2.46
N PHE A 42 -0.38 6.97 -2.21
CA PHE A 42 0.61 6.06 -1.62
C PHE A 42 1.16 5.06 -2.64
N SER A 43 2.48 5.06 -2.86
CA SER A 43 3.19 4.08 -3.67
C SER A 43 3.79 2.99 -2.79
N THR A 44 3.27 1.77 -2.94
CA THR A 44 3.76 0.58 -2.24
C THR A 44 5.18 0.26 -2.68
N ARG A 45 5.43 0.23 -3.99
CA ARG A 45 6.78 -0.03 -4.53
C ARG A 45 7.75 1.09 -4.22
N GLY A 46 7.32 2.35 -4.33
CA GLY A 46 8.13 3.50 -3.97
C GLY A 46 8.57 3.45 -2.51
N TYR A 47 7.65 3.13 -1.59
CA TYR A 47 7.96 3.03 -0.17
C TYR A 47 8.93 1.89 0.13
N LEU A 48 8.71 0.70 -0.43
CA LEU A 48 9.61 -0.44 -0.20
C LEU A 48 11.00 -0.20 -0.82
N SER A 49 11.08 0.45 -1.98
CA SER A 49 12.36 0.81 -2.60
C SER A 49 13.15 1.82 -1.77
N ALA A 50 12.48 2.79 -1.15
CA ALA A 50 13.13 3.82 -0.33
C ALA A 50 13.43 3.36 1.10
N ASN A 51 12.80 2.27 1.57
CA ASN A 51 12.90 1.76 2.94
C ASN A 51 13.25 0.27 2.91
N PRO A 52 14.52 -0.09 2.56
CA PRO A 52 14.93 -1.48 2.37
C PRO A 52 14.86 -2.32 3.64
N ASP A 53 14.90 -1.70 4.82
CA ASP A 53 14.67 -2.37 6.10
C ASP A 53 13.24 -2.91 6.21
N VAL A 54 12.24 -2.14 5.78
CA VAL A 54 10.83 -2.55 5.74
C VAL A 54 10.62 -3.66 4.71
N ALA A 55 11.24 -3.52 3.53
CA ALA A 55 11.18 -4.52 2.48
C ALA A 55 11.81 -5.86 2.92
N ARG A 56 13.00 -5.82 3.53
CA ARG A 56 13.68 -7.02 4.04
C ARG A 56 12.93 -7.67 5.19
N ALA A 57 12.26 -6.88 6.03
CA ALA A 57 11.40 -7.38 7.09
C ALA A 57 10.05 -7.94 6.59
N HIS A 58 9.78 -7.85 5.28
CA HIS A 58 8.53 -8.29 4.65
C HIS A 58 7.29 -7.72 5.38
N MET A 59 7.36 -6.44 5.74
CA MET A 59 6.25 -5.74 6.41
C MET A 59 5.35 -5.05 5.39
N ASN A 60 4.05 -5.01 5.68
CA ASN A 60 3.11 -4.25 4.87
C ASN A 60 3.50 -2.75 4.90
N PRO A 61 3.76 -2.12 3.74
CA PRO A 61 4.31 -0.77 3.67
C PRO A 61 3.36 0.30 4.17
N LEU A 62 2.05 0.22 3.87
CA LEU A 62 1.08 1.19 4.38
C LEU A 62 0.91 1.07 5.90
N VAL A 63 0.86 -0.16 6.42
CA VAL A 63 0.78 -0.41 7.87
C VAL A 63 2.02 0.14 8.58
N HIS A 64 3.20 -0.20 8.08
CA HIS A 64 4.46 0.31 8.62
C HIS A 64 4.51 1.84 8.55
N PHE A 65 4.13 2.44 7.41
CA PHE A 65 4.11 3.88 7.25
C PHE A 65 3.21 4.57 8.28
N ARG A 66 2.01 4.01 8.50
CA ARG A 66 1.03 4.59 9.42
C ARG A 66 1.46 4.51 10.88
N ILE A 67 2.06 3.39 11.29
CA ILE A 67 2.44 3.16 12.69
C ILE A 67 3.79 3.82 13.01
N HIS A 68 4.76 3.75 12.09
CA HIS A 68 6.14 4.18 12.30
C HIS A 68 6.58 5.25 11.31
N GLY A 69 6.34 5.02 10.01
CA GLY A 69 6.97 5.80 8.95
C GLY A 69 6.70 7.31 8.97
N LEU A 70 5.50 7.74 9.38
CA LEU A 70 5.18 9.16 9.56
C LEU A 70 6.05 9.82 10.65
N ARG A 71 6.22 9.15 11.79
CA ARG A 71 7.03 9.64 12.93
C ARG A 71 8.52 9.63 12.59
N GLU A 72 8.95 8.63 11.83
CA GLU A 72 10.33 8.47 11.34
C GLU A 72 10.64 9.33 10.12
N ARG A 73 9.66 10.07 9.57
CA ARG A 73 9.79 10.90 8.36
C ARG A 73 10.30 10.10 7.14
N ARG A 74 9.84 8.86 7.00
CA ARG A 74 10.18 7.99 5.86
C ARG A 74 9.69 8.60 4.55
N LYS A 75 10.45 8.39 3.48
CA LYS A 75 10.22 8.96 2.15
C LYS A 75 9.85 7.87 1.13
N GLY A 76 9.51 8.31 -0.09
CA GLY A 76 9.22 7.42 -1.22
C GLY A 76 7.80 6.87 -1.24
N TRP A 77 6.96 7.24 -0.27
CA TRP A 77 5.56 6.83 -0.26
C TRP A 77 4.70 7.66 -1.21
N GLN A 78 5.09 8.89 -1.57
CA GLN A 78 4.25 9.71 -2.42
C GLN A 78 4.20 9.17 -3.84
N ARG A 79 2.99 9.00 -4.39
CA ARG A 79 2.80 8.93 -5.83
C ARG A 79 2.90 10.33 -6.38
N SER A 80 3.98 10.60 -7.11
CA SER A 80 4.04 11.80 -7.95
C SER A 80 2.94 11.67 -9.01
N ALA A 81 2.10 12.71 -9.12
CA ALA A 81 1.09 12.84 -10.16
C ALA A 81 1.75 12.90 -11.55
#